data_AF-A0A845TS88-F1
#
_entry.id   AF-A0A845TS88-F1
#
_cell.length_a   1.000
_cell.length_b   1.000
_cell.length_c   1.000
_cell.angle_alpha   90.00
_cell.angle_beta   90.00
_cell.angle_gamma   90.00
#
_symmetry.space_group_name_H-M   'P 1'
#
loop_
_entity.id
_entity.type
_entity.pdbx_description
1 polymer ?
#
loop_
_entity_poly.entity_id
_entity_poly.type
_entity_poly.pdbx_seq_one_letter_code
_entity_poly.pdbx_strand_id
1 'polypeptide(L)'
;MFPPALRAQETTGTISGTVTDGTGSAVPDASVNVLQATTGATRSTSTTPAGVFFFNVLPVGDYTLSVEKTGFTKQQKTGVHLDVNDKLNVNFVLNIGSVSETVTVEADASPLQTETAEVSNLIGAAQTQNLPLNGRDFNQLVDLMPGVAPDNGKVGRGVGLNSDTSVSVNGSQSNSNVFLLDGQYNLDSGGNGNLLVTPSIDSIEEFKILRNNYSAEFGSATGGIINIITKTGGQQFHGSAYDFLRNDALDASDPFLRAGGVPKSKLRYNNFGFSVGGPFWIPGKLNTGKKSDFFFASAEWRREIRGSAFSDNVPSARQRMGILDPACTATPQPCTVLPVDPFEFIVNGGAGALNVPANMIDPNAAAFLARYPMPNAPAASGNNYIVSGNKTTNDHQWLGRWDHNFGSNHTLMGRYIQMKQALIGVNNEVFGPGDNFPDVNTDWSWIGRSAIIKFTSTLSSRLVNDFDFGYSRNFLNHHTGATSDPAISGRQGFTYTELFPETSGSFPTLMNGGTGSGVDVFGPLNNRTPFENHSDNFQLKDDISYIFGRHNLKVGAGSRWNRKTEPANGGDNETAGTVTASNFHDFLLG
;
A
#
# COMPACT_ATOMS: atom_id res chain seq x y z
N MET A 1 -25.54 -22.93 7.78
CA MET A 1 -25.09 -22.33 9.06
C MET A 1 -23.64 -22.75 9.25
N PHE A 2 -22.69 -21.96 8.76
CA PHE A 2 -21.26 -22.25 8.94
C PHE A 2 -20.82 -21.70 10.31
N PRO A 3 -20.09 -22.47 11.14
CA PRO A 3 -19.64 -21.99 12.44
C PRO A 3 -18.69 -20.79 12.25
N PRO A 4 -18.79 -19.74 13.08
CA PRO A 4 -17.79 -18.67 13.09
C PRO A 4 -16.43 -19.27 13.48
N ALA A 5 -15.45 -19.19 12.58
CA ALA A 5 -14.09 -19.63 12.86
C ALA A 5 -13.40 -18.61 13.78
N LEU A 6 -12.99 -19.08 14.97
CA LEU A 6 -12.18 -18.35 15.94
C LEU A 6 -10.75 -18.21 15.41
N ARG A 7 -10.17 -17.00 15.40
CA ARG A 7 -8.83 -16.72 14.87
C ARG A 7 -8.14 -15.64 15.73
N ALA A 8 -6.83 -15.81 16.02
CA ALA A 8 -6.09 -15.04 17.02
C ALA A 8 -4.75 -14.41 16.56
N GLN A 9 -4.78 -13.45 15.63
CA GLN A 9 -3.61 -12.95 14.88
C GLN A 9 -2.49 -12.33 15.74
N GLU A 10 -1.21 -12.64 15.49
CA GLU A 10 -0.09 -12.18 16.35
C GLU A 10 0.82 -11.11 15.70
N THR A 11 1.23 -10.10 16.49
CA THR A 11 2.25 -9.07 16.14
C THR A 11 3.43 -9.09 17.11
N THR A 12 3.54 -10.21 17.79
CA THR A 12 4.47 -10.51 18.88
C THR A 12 5.09 -11.86 18.58
N GLY A 13 6.07 -12.25 19.40
CA GLY A 13 6.58 -13.60 19.43
C GLY A 13 6.28 -14.28 20.77
N THR A 14 6.56 -15.57 20.81
CA THR A 14 6.47 -16.40 22.02
C THR A 14 7.82 -17.04 22.30
N ILE A 15 8.27 -16.97 23.55
CA ILE A 15 9.44 -17.72 24.01
C ILE A 15 8.97 -18.79 24.99
N SER A 16 9.33 -20.03 24.71
CA SER A 16 9.03 -21.18 25.55
C SER A 16 10.30 -21.98 25.81
N GLY A 17 10.22 -22.96 26.69
CA GLY A 17 11.34 -23.88 26.90
C GLY A 17 11.13 -24.80 28.08
N THR A 18 12.13 -25.64 28.29
CA THR A 18 12.18 -26.58 29.41
C THR A 18 13.39 -26.28 30.28
N VAL A 19 13.20 -26.44 31.58
CA VAL A 19 14.25 -26.37 32.59
C VAL A 19 14.44 -27.77 33.16
N THR A 20 15.66 -28.29 33.02
CA THR A 20 16.07 -29.59 33.52
C THR A 20 17.27 -29.47 34.46
N ASP A 21 17.52 -30.49 35.27
CA ASP A 21 18.77 -30.62 36.02
C ASP A 21 19.84 -31.35 35.18
N GLY A 22 21.06 -31.48 35.72
CA GLY A 22 22.16 -32.21 35.07
C GLY A 22 21.91 -33.70 34.80
N THR A 23 20.84 -34.29 35.32
CA THR A 23 20.40 -35.67 35.02
C THR A 23 19.36 -35.74 33.89
N GLY A 24 18.87 -34.58 33.44
CA GLY A 24 17.78 -34.47 32.47
C GLY A 24 16.39 -34.49 33.12
N SER A 25 16.29 -34.46 34.44
CA SER A 25 15.00 -34.43 35.15
C SER A 25 14.41 -33.02 35.14
N ALA A 26 13.08 -32.91 35.01
CA ALA A 26 12.40 -31.62 35.00
C ALA A 26 12.54 -30.88 36.33
N VAL A 27 12.79 -29.57 36.29
CA VAL A 27 12.86 -28.72 37.48
C VAL A 27 11.56 -27.91 37.62
N PRO A 28 10.65 -28.28 38.53
CA PRO A 28 9.41 -27.55 38.75
C PRO A 28 9.62 -26.28 39.59
N ASP A 29 8.73 -25.31 39.41
CA ASP A 29 8.70 -24.04 40.16
C ASP A 29 10.05 -23.30 40.17
N ALA A 30 10.81 -23.38 39.07
CA ALA A 30 11.97 -22.52 38.82
C ALA A 30 11.47 -21.17 38.32
N SER A 31 11.99 -20.09 38.89
CA SER A 31 11.65 -18.73 38.47
C SER A 31 12.38 -18.41 37.18
N VAL A 32 11.63 -18.09 36.13
CA VAL A 32 12.15 -17.68 34.82
C VAL A 32 11.82 -16.21 34.63
N ASN A 33 12.83 -15.40 34.33
CA ASN A 33 12.69 -13.97 34.03
C ASN A 33 13.15 -13.68 32.61
N VAL A 34 12.38 -12.89 31.88
CA VAL A 34 12.75 -12.35 30.56
C VAL A 34 12.86 -10.84 30.63
N LEU A 35 13.96 -10.28 30.14
CA LEU A 35 14.28 -8.85 30.13
C LEU A 35 14.42 -8.39 28.68
N GLN A 36 13.62 -7.41 28.26
CA GLN A 36 13.73 -6.78 26.94
C GLN A 36 14.85 -5.74 26.94
N ALA A 37 15.80 -5.84 26.02
CA ALA A 37 16.98 -4.97 25.99
C ALA A 37 16.64 -3.49 25.72
N THR A 38 15.72 -3.23 24.79
CA THR A 38 15.38 -1.87 24.32
C THR A 38 14.62 -1.05 25.37
N THR A 39 13.64 -1.66 26.04
CA THR A 39 12.74 -0.98 26.98
C THR A 39 13.12 -1.24 28.43
N GLY A 40 13.88 -2.30 28.71
CA GLY A 40 14.14 -2.82 30.05
C GLY A 40 12.91 -3.42 30.73
N ALA A 41 11.84 -3.70 29.98
CA ALA A 41 10.67 -4.36 30.49
C ALA A 41 11.01 -5.79 30.92
N THR A 42 10.53 -6.19 32.09
CA THR A 42 10.74 -7.54 32.64
C THR A 42 9.41 -8.26 32.79
N ARG A 43 9.35 -9.53 32.37
CA ARG A 43 8.27 -10.44 32.69
C ARG A 43 8.83 -11.68 33.40
N SER A 44 8.05 -12.21 34.33
CA SER A 44 8.44 -13.36 35.14
C SER A 44 7.36 -14.44 35.07
N THR A 45 7.79 -15.69 35.02
CA THR A 45 6.92 -16.86 35.15
C THR A 45 7.63 -17.96 35.93
N SER A 46 6.93 -19.03 36.25
CA SER A 46 7.50 -20.20 36.92
C SER A 46 7.31 -21.43 36.06
N THR A 47 8.28 -22.36 36.10
CA THR A 47 8.14 -23.63 35.40
C THR A 47 7.00 -24.46 35.99
N THR A 48 6.29 -25.16 35.10
CA THR A 48 5.23 -26.12 35.47
C THR A 48 5.84 -27.36 36.14
N PRO A 49 5.01 -28.29 36.68
CA PRO A 49 5.50 -29.58 37.19
C PRO A 49 6.33 -30.40 36.18
N ALA A 50 6.14 -30.13 34.88
CA ALA A 50 6.90 -30.76 33.81
C ALA A 50 8.19 -29.99 33.42
N GLY A 51 8.57 -28.96 34.17
CA GLY A 51 9.74 -28.12 33.90
C GLY A 51 9.55 -27.12 32.76
N VAL A 52 8.33 -26.97 32.23
CA VAL A 52 8.06 -26.14 31.04
C VAL A 52 7.72 -24.71 31.45
N PHE A 53 8.16 -23.70 30.71
CA PHE A 53 7.72 -22.31 30.85
C PHE A 53 7.29 -21.72 29.50
N PHE A 54 6.49 -20.66 29.55
CA PHE A 54 6.09 -19.88 28.37
C PHE A 54 6.00 -18.39 28.71
N PHE A 55 6.44 -17.56 27.76
CA PHE A 55 6.17 -16.14 27.68
C PHE A 55 5.44 -15.87 26.36
N ASN A 56 4.12 -15.78 26.45
CA ASN A 56 3.26 -15.47 25.31
C ASN A 56 3.17 -13.95 25.10
N VAL A 57 3.03 -13.51 23.86
CA VAL A 57 2.78 -12.10 23.50
C VAL A 57 3.92 -11.18 23.95
N LEU A 58 5.16 -11.54 23.59
CA LEU A 58 6.32 -10.68 23.78
C LEU A 58 6.52 -9.76 22.56
N PRO A 59 6.72 -8.45 22.76
CA PRO A 59 7.12 -7.56 21.66
C PRO A 59 8.35 -8.09 20.91
N VAL A 60 8.55 -7.64 19.68
CA VAL A 60 9.73 -8.01 18.90
C VAL A 60 11.00 -7.35 19.49
N GLY A 61 12.14 -8.00 19.33
CA GLY A 61 13.45 -7.47 19.70
C GLY A 61 14.30 -8.41 20.57
N ASP A 62 15.36 -7.86 21.15
CA ASP A 62 16.35 -8.65 21.89
C ASP A 62 15.99 -8.88 23.36
N TYR A 63 16.20 -10.11 23.80
CA TYR A 63 15.89 -10.57 25.14
C TYR A 63 17.08 -11.22 25.85
N THR A 64 17.08 -11.04 27.18
CA THR A 64 17.89 -11.83 28.09
C THR A 64 16.98 -12.66 28.97
N LEU A 65 17.17 -13.97 28.98
CA LEU A 65 16.43 -14.90 29.83
C LEU A 65 17.31 -15.35 31.00
N SER A 66 16.72 -15.49 32.18
CA SER A 66 17.41 -16.05 33.35
C SER A 66 16.51 -17.00 34.12
N VAL A 67 17.11 -18.05 34.68
CA VAL A 67 16.43 -19.09 35.44
C VAL A 67 17.09 -19.24 36.81
N GLU A 68 16.27 -19.25 37.85
CA GLU A 68 16.69 -19.37 39.25
C GLU A 68 15.85 -20.41 39.99
N LYS A 69 16.52 -21.30 40.73
CA LYS A 69 15.90 -22.25 41.66
C LYS A 69 16.83 -22.47 42.85
N THR A 70 16.29 -22.44 44.06
CA THR A 70 17.05 -22.75 45.28
C THR A 70 17.72 -24.13 45.17
N GLY A 71 19.01 -24.20 45.48
CA GLY A 71 19.83 -25.42 45.37
C GLY A 71 20.52 -25.59 44.01
N PHE A 72 20.31 -24.66 43.07
CA PHE A 72 20.94 -24.64 41.75
C PHE A 72 21.69 -23.32 41.52
N THR A 73 22.69 -23.35 40.63
CA THR A 73 23.32 -22.14 40.11
C THR A 73 22.38 -21.39 39.17
N LYS A 74 22.45 -20.06 39.17
CA LYS A 74 21.67 -19.23 38.27
C LYS A 74 22.18 -19.41 36.85
N GLN A 75 21.27 -19.62 35.91
CA GLN A 75 21.59 -19.67 34.47
C GLN A 75 21.02 -18.44 33.77
N GLN A 76 21.76 -17.91 32.81
CA GLN A 76 21.37 -16.76 32.00
C GLN A 76 21.71 -17.01 30.53
N LYS A 77 20.78 -16.66 29.64
CA LYS A 77 20.99 -16.62 28.19
C LYS A 77 20.79 -15.20 27.68
N THR A 78 21.77 -14.66 26.98
CA THR A 78 21.76 -13.31 26.40
C THR A 78 21.73 -13.36 24.87
N GLY A 79 21.25 -12.30 24.23
CA GLY A 79 21.23 -12.21 22.75
C GLY A 79 20.12 -13.06 22.11
N VAL A 80 19.05 -13.36 22.85
CA VAL A 80 17.89 -14.08 22.30
C VAL A 80 17.05 -13.08 21.51
N HIS A 81 17.26 -13.03 20.19
CA HIS A 81 16.45 -12.20 19.29
C HIS A 81 15.09 -12.85 19.03
N LEU A 82 14.02 -12.08 19.11
CA LEU A 82 12.65 -12.54 18.87
C LEU A 82 11.99 -11.72 17.76
N ASP A 83 11.73 -12.36 16.63
CA ASP A 83 11.05 -11.76 15.50
C ASP A 83 9.52 -11.89 15.62
N VAL A 84 8.80 -11.15 14.78
CA VAL A 84 7.35 -11.24 14.67
C VAL A 84 6.90 -12.66 14.32
N ASN A 85 5.85 -13.14 14.99
CA ASN A 85 5.30 -14.48 14.83
C ASN A 85 6.24 -15.64 15.19
N ASP A 86 7.42 -15.37 15.75
CA ASP A 86 8.32 -16.43 16.17
C ASP A 86 7.79 -17.19 17.39
N LYS A 87 8.12 -18.49 17.40
CA LYS A 87 7.94 -19.37 18.55
C LYS A 87 9.29 -19.98 18.87
N LEU A 88 10.03 -19.37 19.79
CA LEU A 88 11.36 -19.81 20.15
C LEU A 88 11.32 -20.82 21.29
N ASN A 89 12.17 -21.83 21.19
CA ASN A 89 12.39 -22.81 22.25
C ASN A 89 13.79 -22.60 22.86
N VAL A 90 13.83 -22.14 24.12
CA VAL A 90 15.05 -21.81 24.86
C VAL A 90 15.13 -22.68 26.11
N ASN A 91 15.86 -23.80 25.99
CA ASN A 91 16.04 -24.74 27.10
C ASN A 91 17.16 -24.31 28.05
N PHE A 92 17.03 -24.70 29.32
CA PHE A 92 18.02 -24.50 30.38
C PHE A 92 18.34 -25.81 31.09
N VAL A 93 19.62 -25.98 31.44
CA VAL A 93 20.09 -27.05 32.33
C VAL A 93 20.67 -26.40 33.58
N LEU A 94 20.03 -26.63 34.72
CA LEU A 94 20.47 -26.13 36.02
C LEU A 94 21.44 -27.13 36.66
N ASN A 95 22.61 -26.62 37.05
CA ASN A 95 23.59 -27.41 37.79
C ASN A 95 23.41 -27.17 39.29
N ILE A 96 23.65 -28.20 40.10
CA ILE A 96 23.60 -28.08 41.57
C ILE A 96 24.66 -27.07 42.02
N GLY A 97 24.27 -26.13 42.88
CA GLY A 97 25.16 -25.09 43.41
C GLY A 97 24.38 -23.98 44.11
N SER A 98 25.02 -22.83 44.36
CA SER A 98 24.35 -21.68 44.97
C SER A 98 23.85 -20.68 43.92
N VAL A 99 22.71 -20.04 44.19
CA VAL A 99 22.11 -19.01 43.31
C VAL A 99 23.03 -17.79 43.10
N SER A 100 24.03 -17.59 43.98
CA SER A 100 25.02 -16.53 43.85
C SER A 100 25.98 -16.72 42.66
N GLU A 101 26.12 -17.93 42.15
CA GLU A 101 26.93 -18.23 40.96
C GLU A 101 26.05 -18.12 39.71
N THR A 102 26.46 -17.29 38.73
CA THR A 102 25.74 -17.09 37.46
C THR A 102 26.55 -17.64 36.29
N VAL A 103 25.93 -18.51 35.49
CA VAL A 103 26.46 -18.98 34.20
C VAL A 103 25.76 -18.20 33.10
N THR A 104 26.53 -17.52 32.24
CA THR A 104 26.00 -16.77 31.09
C THR A 104 26.36 -17.50 29.81
N VAL A 105 25.37 -17.79 28.98
CA VAL A 105 25.52 -18.40 27.66
C VAL A 105 24.98 -17.42 26.62
N GLU A 106 25.76 -17.14 25.60
CA GLU A 106 25.30 -16.36 24.45
C GLU A 106 24.43 -17.25 23.56
N ALA A 107 23.28 -16.75 23.10
CA ALA A 107 22.39 -17.49 22.23
C ALA A 107 23.04 -17.77 20.86
N ASP A 108 22.73 -18.93 20.27
CA ASP A 108 23.14 -19.24 18.90
C ASP A 108 22.48 -18.27 17.90
N ALA A 109 23.21 -17.89 16.85
CA ALA A 109 22.79 -16.87 15.88
C ALA A 109 21.55 -17.23 15.03
N SER A 110 21.06 -18.47 15.07
CA SER A 110 19.83 -18.89 14.39
C SER A 110 19.28 -20.21 14.99
N PRO A 111 18.36 -20.15 15.96
CA PRO A 111 17.72 -21.36 16.46
C PRO A 111 16.80 -21.98 15.40
N LEU A 112 16.83 -23.30 15.23
CA LEU A 112 15.91 -24.01 14.35
C LEU A 112 14.47 -23.85 14.87
N GLN A 113 13.57 -23.32 14.03
CA GLN A 113 12.14 -23.27 14.32
C GLN A 113 11.58 -24.70 14.37
N THR A 114 11.23 -25.17 15.57
CA THR A 114 10.73 -26.52 15.83
C THR A 114 9.30 -26.53 16.37
N GLU A 115 8.74 -25.36 16.68
CA GLU A 115 7.42 -25.19 17.29
C GLU A 115 6.31 -24.95 16.25
N THR A 116 6.66 -24.70 14.98
CA THR A 116 5.71 -24.50 13.88
C THR A 116 6.13 -25.21 12.60
N ALA A 117 5.15 -25.52 11.76
CA ALA A 117 5.35 -26.00 10.40
C ALA A 117 5.25 -24.86 9.36
N GLU A 118 5.32 -23.60 9.83
CA GLU A 118 5.10 -22.43 8.97
C GLU A 118 6.26 -22.28 7.98
N VAL A 119 5.93 -21.86 6.76
CA VAL A 119 6.93 -21.49 5.76
C VAL A 119 6.91 -19.98 5.63
N SER A 120 7.93 -19.34 6.18
CA SER A 120 8.02 -17.89 6.26
C SER A 120 9.40 -17.37 5.87
N ASN A 121 9.48 -16.05 5.66
CA ASN A 121 10.73 -15.33 5.51
C ASN A 121 10.61 -14.00 6.25
N LEU A 122 11.68 -13.63 6.95
CA LEU A 122 11.82 -12.35 7.61
C LEU A 122 12.68 -11.41 6.76
N ILE A 123 12.28 -10.15 6.71
CA ILE A 123 13.09 -9.06 6.22
C ILE A 123 13.26 -8.06 7.37
N GLY A 124 14.48 -7.94 7.88
CA GLY A 124 14.79 -7.05 9.00
C GLY A 124 15.01 -5.59 8.58
N ALA A 125 15.10 -4.70 9.57
CA ALA A 125 15.36 -3.26 9.38
C ALA A 125 16.59 -2.99 8.50
N ALA A 126 17.69 -3.70 8.73
CA ALA A 126 18.94 -3.51 8.00
C ALA A 126 18.80 -3.86 6.50
N GLN A 127 18.09 -4.94 6.16
CA GLN A 127 17.83 -5.30 4.77
C GLN A 127 16.90 -4.27 4.12
N THR A 128 15.87 -3.83 4.84
CA THR A 128 14.93 -2.82 4.37
C THR A 128 15.63 -1.50 4.04
N GLN A 129 16.61 -1.09 4.84
CA GLN A 129 17.32 0.19 4.67
C GLN A 129 18.49 0.13 3.68
N ASN A 130 19.20 -1.00 3.59
CA ASN A 130 20.46 -1.09 2.84
C ASN A 130 20.30 -1.67 1.43
N LEU A 131 19.20 -2.37 1.13
CA LEU A 131 18.95 -2.86 -0.22
C LEU A 131 18.56 -1.71 -1.15
N PRO A 132 19.01 -1.73 -2.42
CA PRO A 132 18.75 -0.65 -3.36
C PRO A 132 17.29 -0.67 -3.82
N LEU A 133 16.42 -0.03 -3.04
CA LEU A 133 14.99 0.07 -3.32
C LEU A 133 14.68 1.32 -4.13
N ASN A 134 14.21 1.12 -5.36
CA ASN A 134 13.81 2.25 -6.19
C ASN A 134 12.56 2.93 -5.58
N GLY A 135 12.60 4.24 -5.36
CA GLY A 135 11.50 4.97 -4.72
C GLY A 135 11.33 4.72 -3.21
N ARG A 136 12.23 3.94 -2.59
CA ARG A 136 12.17 3.54 -1.17
C ARG A 136 10.80 2.94 -0.81
N ASP A 137 10.39 1.94 -1.58
CA ASP A 137 9.19 1.16 -1.36
C ASP A 137 9.56 -0.27 -0.93
N PHE A 138 9.17 -0.64 0.29
CA PHE A 138 9.48 -1.95 0.88
C PHE A 138 8.79 -3.11 0.14
N ASN A 139 7.71 -2.85 -0.61
CA ASN A 139 6.99 -3.92 -1.32
C ASN A 139 7.87 -4.64 -2.36
N GLN A 140 8.90 -3.97 -2.90
CA GLN A 140 9.91 -4.59 -3.76
C GLN A 140 10.65 -5.75 -3.09
N LEU A 141 10.75 -5.76 -1.77
CA LEU A 141 11.40 -6.85 -1.04
C LEU A 141 10.50 -8.08 -0.90
N VAL A 142 9.18 -7.92 -1.01
CA VAL A 142 8.24 -9.05 -1.06
C VAL A 142 8.52 -9.91 -2.29
N ASP A 143 8.84 -9.28 -3.42
CA ASP A 143 9.18 -9.92 -4.69
C ASP A 143 10.44 -10.80 -4.63
N LEU A 144 11.35 -10.51 -3.69
CA LEU A 144 12.59 -11.27 -3.54
C LEU A 144 12.39 -12.61 -2.80
N MET A 145 11.18 -12.88 -2.31
CA MET A 145 10.92 -14.09 -1.55
C MET A 145 10.71 -15.31 -2.45
N PRO A 146 11.15 -16.51 -2.03
CA PRO A 146 10.96 -17.71 -2.83
C PRO A 146 9.47 -18.01 -3.05
N GLY A 147 9.10 -18.33 -4.30
CA GLY A 147 7.72 -18.64 -4.66
C GLY A 147 6.83 -17.40 -4.83
N VAL A 148 7.38 -16.20 -4.78
CA VAL A 148 6.66 -14.95 -5.10
C VAL A 148 6.92 -14.60 -6.56
N ALA A 149 5.85 -14.25 -7.29
CA ALA A 149 5.91 -13.80 -8.68
C ALA A 149 4.99 -12.59 -8.89
N PRO A 150 5.47 -11.47 -9.43
CA PRO A 150 4.66 -10.28 -9.63
C PRO A 150 3.77 -10.42 -10.86
N ASP A 151 2.51 -9.97 -10.76
CA ASP A 151 1.51 -10.10 -11.83
C ASP A 151 1.95 -9.40 -13.13
N ASN A 152 2.54 -8.21 -12.98
CA ASN A 152 3.00 -7.36 -14.09
C ASN A 152 4.53 -7.32 -14.22
N GLY A 153 5.23 -8.38 -13.78
CA GLY A 153 6.69 -8.49 -13.87
C GLY A 153 7.48 -7.57 -12.92
N LYS A 154 6.82 -6.76 -12.09
CA LYS A 154 7.41 -5.89 -11.04
C LYS A 154 6.42 -5.64 -9.90
N VAL A 155 6.94 -5.47 -8.68
CA VAL A 155 6.22 -4.96 -7.50
C VAL A 155 6.78 -3.60 -7.10
N GLY A 156 5.95 -2.76 -6.47
CA GLY A 156 6.39 -1.50 -5.89
C GLY A 156 6.55 -0.36 -6.89
N ARG A 157 5.42 0.06 -7.48
CA ARG A 157 5.33 1.16 -8.46
C ARG A 157 5.22 2.55 -7.83
N GLY A 158 5.33 2.66 -6.51
CA GLY A 158 5.16 3.91 -5.78
C GLY A 158 4.56 3.68 -4.41
N VAL A 159 4.14 4.76 -3.77
CA VAL A 159 3.52 4.74 -2.45
C VAL A 159 2.09 5.26 -2.53
N GLY A 160 1.27 4.99 -1.51
CA GLY A 160 -0.10 5.50 -1.45
C GLY A 160 -0.99 4.86 -2.51
N LEU A 161 -1.72 5.67 -3.27
CA LEU A 161 -2.60 5.18 -4.33
C LEU A 161 -1.82 4.50 -5.47
N ASN A 162 -0.57 4.90 -5.70
CA ASN A 162 0.33 4.29 -6.67
C ASN A 162 1.06 3.04 -6.13
N SER A 163 0.81 2.63 -4.88
CA SER A 163 1.37 1.38 -4.35
C SER A 163 0.80 0.18 -5.10
N ASP A 164 1.62 -0.82 -5.40
CA ASP A 164 1.17 -2.06 -6.05
C ASP A 164 1.67 -3.24 -5.23
N THR A 165 0.73 -4.03 -4.75
CA THR A 165 0.95 -5.20 -3.89
C THR A 165 0.58 -6.52 -4.57
N SER A 166 0.29 -6.47 -5.88
CA SER A 166 -0.21 -7.61 -6.65
C SER A 166 0.90 -8.61 -6.94
N VAL A 167 0.97 -9.68 -6.14
CA VAL A 167 1.96 -10.76 -6.26
C VAL A 167 1.31 -12.12 -6.08
N SER A 168 1.63 -13.06 -6.96
CA SER A 168 1.30 -14.47 -6.74
C SER A 168 2.26 -15.06 -5.72
N VAL A 169 1.74 -15.59 -4.62
CA VAL A 169 2.52 -16.36 -3.63
C VAL A 169 2.17 -17.83 -3.85
N ASN A 170 3.18 -18.64 -4.20
CA ASN A 170 3.05 -20.08 -4.47
C ASN A 170 1.97 -20.43 -5.52
N GLY A 171 1.72 -19.56 -6.50
CA GLY A 171 0.73 -19.78 -7.55
C GLY A 171 -0.70 -19.33 -7.20
N SER A 172 -0.92 -18.74 -6.01
CA SER A 172 -2.21 -18.13 -5.65
C SER A 172 -2.50 -16.86 -6.46
N GLN A 173 -3.75 -16.40 -6.46
CA GLN A 173 -4.17 -15.17 -7.15
C GLN A 173 -3.39 -13.96 -6.62
N SER A 174 -2.95 -13.07 -7.52
CA SER A 174 -2.01 -11.97 -7.23
C SER A 174 -2.53 -10.95 -6.20
N ASN A 175 -3.85 -10.75 -6.15
CA ASN A 175 -4.53 -9.85 -5.22
C ASN A 175 -5.13 -10.57 -3.99
N SER A 176 -4.68 -11.80 -3.71
CA SER A 176 -5.20 -12.64 -2.60
C SER A 176 -4.28 -12.73 -1.38
N ASN A 177 -3.37 -11.76 -1.27
CA ASN A 177 -2.49 -11.57 -0.12
C ASN A 177 -3.15 -10.64 0.90
N VAL A 178 -2.72 -10.72 2.16
CA VAL A 178 -3.14 -9.79 3.21
C VAL A 178 -1.93 -9.04 3.74
N PHE A 179 -2.04 -7.71 3.76
CA PHE A 179 -1.03 -6.84 4.38
C PHE A 179 -1.54 -6.31 5.71
N LEU A 180 -0.67 -6.38 6.71
CA LEU A 180 -0.94 -5.99 8.08
C LEU A 180 0.11 -4.98 8.53
N LEU A 181 -0.31 -3.93 9.24
CA LEU A 181 0.57 -2.94 9.85
C LEU A 181 0.35 -2.92 11.36
N ASP A 182 1.30 -3.48 12.10
CA ASP A 182 1.18 -3.79 13.53
C ASP A 182 -0.10 -4.58 13.84
N GLY A 183 -0.49 -5.48 12.93
CA GLY A 183 -1.66 -6.36 13.07
C GLY A 183 -2.95 -5.78 12.51
N GLN A 184 -2.97 -4.49 12.17
CA GLN A 184 -4.11 -3.85 11.54
C GLN A 184 -4.16 -4.13 10.04
N TYR A 185 -5.34 -4.48 9.52
CA TYR A 185 -5.55 -4.60 8.07
C TYR A 185 -5.20 -3.32 7.31
N ASN A 186 -4.33 -3.45 6.31
CA ASN A 186 -3.72 -2.33 5.58
C ASN A 186 -3.94 -2.38 4.07
N LEU A 187 -4.98 -3.05 3.58
CA LEU A 187 -5.33 -3.09 2.15
C LEU A 187 -6.62 -2.33 1.87
N ASP A 188 -6.68 -1.69 0.71
CA ASP A 188 -7.93 -1.17 0.15
C ASP A 188 -8.83 -2.34 -0.27
N SER A 189 -10.01 -2.46 0.35
CA SER A 189 -10.97 -3.56 0.06
C SER A 189 -11.71 -3.41 -1.27
N GLY A 190 -11.63 -2.24 -1.92
CA GLY A 190 -12.22 -1.99 -3.22
C GLY A 190 -11.38 -2.56 -4.38
N GLY A 191 -10.05 -2.50 -4.28
CA GLY A 191 -9.13 -2.99 -5.31
C GLY A 191 -8.31 -4.23 -4.91
N ASN A 192 -8.11 -4.47 -3.61
CA ASN A 192 -7.23 -5.50 -3.05
C ASN A 192 -5.79 -5.52 -3.62
N GLY A 193 -5.34 -4.41 -4.23
CA GLY A 193 -4.02 -4.27 -4.85
C GLY A 193 -3.17 -3.14 -4.30
N ASN A 194 -3.72 -2.27 -3.44
CA ASN A 194 -3.06 -1.08 -2.91
C ASN A 194 -3.10 -1.06 -1.38
N LEU A 195 -2.08 -0.46 -0.76
CA LEU A 195 -2.03 -0.24 0.68
C LEU A 195 -2.82 1.00 1.10
N LEU A 196 -3.51 0.93 2.25
CA LEU A 196 -4.16 2.11 2.84
C LEU A 196 -3.15 3.13 3.36
N VAL A 197 -1.97 2.67 3.79
CA VAL A 197 -0.81 3.50 4.12
C VAL A 197 0.47 2.72 3.82
N THR A 198 1.52 3.40 3.37
CA THR A 198 2.84 2.80 3.11
C THR A 198 3.85 3.39 4.08
N PRO A 199 4.20 2.72 5.20
CA PRO A 199 5.20 3.23 6.13
C PRO A 199 6.54 3.45 5.44
N SER A 200 7.25 4.52 5.81
CA SER A 200 8.64 4.76 5.39
C SER A 200 9.51 3.59 5.82
N ILE A 201 10.50 3.23 4.99
CA ILE A 201 11.40 2.12 5.32
C ILE A 201 12.20 2.35 6.61
N ASP A 202 12.38 3.61 7.03
CA ASP A 202 13.05 3.95 8.29
C ASP A 202 12.16 3.75 9.52
N SER A 203 10.84 3.64 9.35
CA SER A 203 9.88 3.37 10.44
C SER A 203 9.50 1.89 10.57
N ILE A 204 9.98 1.04 9.67
CA ILE A 204 9.80 -0.42 9.72
C ILE A 204 10.92 -1.03 10.56
N GLU A 205 10.54 -1.79 11.59
CA GLU A 205 11.48 -2.63 12.36
C GLU A 205 11.78 -3.90 11.56
N GLU A 206 10.74 -4.53 11.05
CA GLU A 206 10.81 -5.74 10.26
C GLU A 206 9.48 -5.99 9.57
N PHE A 207 9.49 -6.87 8.58
CA PHE A 207 8.27 -7.52 8.15
C PHE A 207 8.52 -8.98 7.81
N LYS A 208 7.51 -9.81 8.08
CA LYS A 208 7.55 -11.25 7.85
C LYS A 208 6.49 -11.64 6.85
N ILE A 209 6.87 -12.49 5.91
CA ILE A 209 6.00 -13.02 4.87
C ILE A 209 5.71 -14.48 5.21
N LEU A 210 4.47 -14.76 5.60
CA LEU A 210 3.98 -16.12 5.85
C LEU A 210 3.37 -16.66 4.56
N ARG A 211 4.02 -17.65 3.95
CA ARG A 211 3.69 -18.13 2.60
C ARG A 211 2.83 -19.39 2.60
N ASN A 212 2.97 -20.23 3.62
CA ASN A 212 2.20 -21.47 3.76
C ASN A 212 2.19 -21.95 5.23
N ASN A 213 1.26 -22.85 5.58
CA ASN A 213 1.11 -23.46 6.90
C ASN A 213 1.11 -22.43 8.06
N TYR A 214 0.70 -21.19 7.79
CA TYR A 214 0.51 -20.20 8.82
C TYR A 214 -0.65 -20.60 9.72
N SER A 215 -0.56 -20.19 10.99
CA SER A 215 -1.57 -20.51 11.99
C SER A 215 -2.95 -20.01 11.54
N ALA A 216 -4.00 -20.71 11.98
CA ALA A 216 -5.40 -20.36 11.70
C ALA A 216 -5.75 -18.94 12.17
N GLU A 217 -4.90 -18.32 12.98
CA GLU A 217 -5.02 -16.94 13.39
C GLU A 217 -5.01 -15.90 12.28
N PHE A 218 -4.35 -16.21 11.18
CA PHE A 218 -4.40 -15.39 9.98
C PHE A 218 -5.55 -15.86 9.12
N GLY A 219 -6.37 -14.92 8.63
CA GLY A 219 -7.50 -15.21 7.74
C GLY A 219 -7.54 -14.24 6.57
N SER A 220 -8.46 -14.50 5.65
CA SER A 220 -8.71 -13.65 4.46
C SER A 220 -7.60 -13.63 3.41
N ALA A 221 -6.54 -14.43 3.55
CA ALA A 221 -5.56 -14.66 2.50
C ALA A 221 -5.63 -16.10 2.00
N THR A 222 -5.64 -16.25 0.67
CA THR A 222 -5.35 -17.51 -0.02
C THR A 222 -3.92 -17.54 -0.58
N GLY A 223 -3.26 -16.38 -0.68
CA GLY A 223 -1.84 -16.23 -0.95
C GLY A 223 -1.02 -16.13 0.34
N GLY A 224 -0.20 -15.09 0.45
CA GLY A 224 0.63 -14.83 1.62
C GLY A 224 0.05 -13.82 2.60
N ILE A 225 0.55 -13.87 3.83
CA ILE A 225 0.37 -12.82 4.84
C ILE A 225 1.66 -12.01 4.93
N ILE A 226 1.58 -10.70 4.77
CA ILE A 226 2.70 -9.77 4.93
C ILE A 226 2.46 -8.98 6.21
N ASN A 227 3.19 -9.32 7.27
CA ASN A 227 3.05 -8.69 8.59
C ASN A 227 4.17 -7.68 8.82
N ILE A 228 3.83 -6.39 8.82
CA ILE A 228 4.77 -5.27 8.94
C ILE A 228 4.72 -4.74 10.36
N ILE A 229 5.87 -4.65 11.02
CA ILE A 229 6.01 -4.12 12.37
C ILE A 229 6.75 -2.80 12.34
N THR A 230 6.20 -1.79 13.02
CA THR A 230 6.82 -0.48 13.14
C THR A 230 7.80 -0.42 14.30
N LYS A 231 8.83 0.42 14.17
CA LYS A 231 9.81 0.65 15.23
C LYS A 231 9.15 1.23 16.48
N THR A 232 9.68 0.86 17.64
CA THR A 232 9.32 1.40 18.95
C THR A 232 10.43 2.30 19.51
N GLY A 233 10.11 3.08 20.55
CA GLY A 233 11.12 3.82 21.32
C GLY A 233 11.81 2.93 22.37
N GLY A 234 12.98 3.36 22.83
CA GLY A 234 13.73 2.67 23.89
C GLY A 234 14.19 3.61 24.98
N GLN A 235 15.01 3.12 25.91
CA GLN A 235 15.56 3.93 27.01
C GLN A 235 16.54 5.02 26.54
N GLN A 236 17.07 4.86 25.32
CA GLN A 236 18.02 5.76 24.68
C GLN A 236 17.36 6.46 23.49
N PHE A 237 17.80 7.69 23.23
CA PHE A 237 17.37 8.41 22.04
C PHE A 237 18.17 7.93 20.82
N HIS A 238 17.46 7.56 19.77
CA HIS A 238 18.03 7.24 18.47
C HIS A 238 17.22 7.95 17.38
N GLY A 239 17.86 8.24 16.27
CA GLY A 239 17.19 8.87 15.14
C GLY A 239 18.06 8.86 13.90
N SER A 240 17.42 9.17 12.77
CA SER A 240 18.06 9.30 11.47
C SER A 240 17.51 10.52 10.76
N ALA A 241 18.31 11.11 9.88
CA ALA A 241 17.86 12.06 8.88
C ALA A 241 18.50 11.66 7.54
N TYR A 242 17.76 11.83 6.45
CA TYR A 242 18.19 11.37 5.14
C TYR A 242 17.64 12.24 4.02
N ASP A 243 18.32 12.18 2.86
CA ASP A 243 17.89 12.77 1.59
C ASP A 243 18.39 11.90 0.43
N PHE A 244 17.48 11.55 -0.47
CA PHE A 244 17.72 10.72 -1.65
C PHE A 244 17.28 11.46 -2.90
N LEU A 245 18.24 11.66 -3.82
CA LEU A 245 18.03 12.34 -5.08
C LEU A 245 18.07 11.35 -6.26
N ARG A 246 17.09 11.45 -7.17
CA ARG A 246 17.22 10.94 -8.55
C ARG A 246 16.93 12.06 -9.54
N ASN A 247 17.69 12.11 -10.62
CA ASN A 247 17.74 13.30 -11.46
C ASN A 247 18.07 12.95 -12.92
N ASP A 248 17.36 13.52 -13.89
CA ASP A 248 17.66 13.31 -15.31
C ASP A 248 19.03 13.84 -15.74
N ALA A 249 19.71 14.66 -14.94
CA ALA A 249 21.12 15.00 -15.20
C ALA A 249 22.09 13.84 -14.90
N LEU A 250 21.67 12.87 -14.06
CA LEU A 250 22.48 11.72 -13.63
C LEU A 250 22.05 10.42 -14.33
N ASP A 251 20.75 10.23 -14.56
CA ASP A 251 20.22 9.01 -15.17
C ASP A 251 20.60 8.94 -16.68
N ALA A 252 20.54 7.77 -17.30
CA ALA A 252 20.62 7.66 -18.77
C ALA A 252 19.29 8.10 -19.44
N SER A 253 19.32 8.46 -20.72
CA SER A 253 18.09 8.61 -21.51
C SER A 253 17.49 7.25 -21.84
N ASP A 254 16.17 7.18 -21.94
CA ASP A 254 15.49 6.02 -22.49
C ASP A 254 16.03 5.74 -23.92
N PRO A 255 16.41 4.50 -24.26
CA PRO A 255 17.00 4.16 -25.54
C PRO A 255 16.04 4.37 -26.72
N PHE A 256 14.73 4.24 -26.50
CA PHE A 256 13.70 4.43 -27.52
C PHE A 256 13.42 5.90 -27.79
N LEU A 257 13.41 6.75 -26.75
CA LEU A 257 13.39 8.21 -26.94
C LEU A 257 14.60 8.68 -27.75
N ARG A 258 15.78 8.14 -27.44
CA ARG A 258 17.02 8.43 -28.17
C ARG A 258 16.94 7.99 -29.65
N ALA A 259 16.37 6.81 -29.92
CA ALA A 259 16.19 6.30 -31.28
C ALA A 259 15.21 7.16 -32.09
N GLY A 260 14.19 7.73 -31.45
CA GLY A 260 13.21 8.63 -32.08
C GLY A 260 13.62 10.10 -32.15
N GLY A 261 14.82 10.47 -31.70
CA GLY A 261 15.27 11.88 -31.66
C GLY A 261 14.51 12.75 -30.65
N VAL A 262 13.81 12.14 -29.69
CA VAL A 262 13.02 12.84 -28.68
C VAL A 262 13.94 13.25 -27.51
N PRO A 263 13.86 14.50 -27.02
CA PRO A 263 14.60 14.92 -25.85
C PRO A 263 14.33 14.02 -24.63
N LYS A 264 15.35 13.86 -23.78
CA LYS A 264 15.22 13.08 -22.56
C LYS A 264 14.11 13.65 -21.66
N SER A 265 13.21 12.79 -21.20
CA SER A 265 12.18 13.15 -20.24
C SER A 265 12.75 13.66 -18.93
N LYS A 266 12.11 14.68 -18.36
CA LYS A 266 12.45 15.23 -17.06
C LYS A 266 12.28 14.19 -15.96
N LEU A 267 13.20 14.15 -15.00
CA LEU A 267 13.11 13.45 -13.73
C LEU A 267 13.78 14.31 -12.67
N ARG A 268 13.00 14.78 -11.71
CA ARG A 268 13.50 15.40 -10.47
C ARG A 268 12.78 14.70 -9.33
N TYR A 269 13.48 13.84 -8.61
CA TYR A 269 12.92 13.08 -7.50
C TYR A 269 13.74 13.34 -6.25
N ASN A 270 13.08 13.79 -5.18
CA ASN A 270 13.69 14.00 -3.87
C ASN A 270 12.86 13.23 -2.85
N ASN A 271 13.51 12.37 -2.08
CA ASN A 271 12.91 11.69 -0.93
C ASN A 271 13.75 11.97 0.31
N PHE A 272 13.23 12.79 1.20
CA PHE A 272 13.91 13.21 2.42
C PHE A 272 13.00 13.03 3.62
N GLY A 273 13.61 12.87 4.78
CA GLY A 273 12.86 12.57 5.99
C GLY A 273 13.75 12.40 7.20
N PHE A 274 13.10 12.08 8.31
CA PHE A 274 13.77 11.78 9.56
C PHE A 274 12.95 10.79 10.39
N SER A 275 13.63 10.14 11.33
CA SER A 275 13.00 9.36 12.39
C SER A 275 13.65 9.69 13.73
N VAL A 276 12.88 9.55 14.81
CA VAL A 276 13.36 9.71 16.18
C VAL A 276 12.55 8.80 17.09
N GLY A 277 13.24 8.09 17.97
CA GLY A 277 12.64 7.29 19.03
C GLY A 277 13.42 7.39 20.32
N GLY A 278 12.76 7.12 21.44
CA GLY A 278 13.38 7.17 22.75
C GLY A 278 12.36 7.22 23.88
N PRO A 279 12.80 7.56 25.11
CA PRO A 279 11.92 7.61 26.25
C PRO A 279 11.15 8.93 26.24
N PHE A 280 9.83 8.86 26.42
CA PHE A 280 9.02 10.05 26.71
C PHE A 280 9.12 10.33 28.21
N TRP A 281 9.90 11.33 28.60
CA TRP A 281 10.23 11.59 30.00
C TRP A 281 10.13 13.08 30.32
N ILE A 282 9.54 13.39 31.47
CA ILE A 282 9.51 14.74 32.04
C ILE A 282 10.26 14.68 33.38
N PRO A 283 11.42 15.36 33.51
CA PRO A 283 12.20 15.38 34.74
C PRO A 283 11.34 15.67 35.97
N GLY A 284 11.42 14.81 36.99
CA GLY A 284 10.69 14.96 38.24
C GLY A 284 9.18 14.76 38.18
N LYS A 285 8.59 14.43 37.02
CA LYS A 285 7.13 14.29 36.87
C LYS A 285 6.69 12.96 36.24
N LEU A 286 7.24 12.61 35.09
CA LEU A 286 6.78 11.46 34.30
C LEU A 286 7.97 10.64 33.83
N ASN A 287 7.85 9.30 33.96
CA ASN A 287 8.84 8.34 33.47
C ASN A 287 10.28 8.70 33.85
N THR A 288 10.50 9.09 35.12
CA THR A 288 11.82 9.56 35.61
C THR A 288 12.91 8.50 35.48
N GLY A 289 12.52 7.22 35.56
CA GLY A 289 13.41 6.08 35.34
C GLY A 289 13.64 5.72 33.87
N LYS A 290 12.92 6.34 32.91
CA LYS A 290 12.95 6.00 31.48
C LYS A 290 12.63 4.52 31.19
N LYS A 291 11.62 3.97 31.88
CA LYS A 291 11.22 2.54 31.80
C LYS A 291 9.75 2.32 31.44
N SER A 292 8.90 3.34 31.59
CA SER A 292 7.45 3.20 31.40
C SER A 292 6.96 3.74 30.07
N ASP A 293 7.48 4.88 29.59
CA ASP A 293 6.93 5.58 28.43
C ASP A 293 7.95 5.74 27.31
N PHE A 294 7.61 5.28 26.12
CA PHE A 294 8.47 5.33 24.94
C PHE A 294 7.70 5.90 23.76
N PHE A 295 8.41 6.60 22.88
CA PHE A 295 7.84 7.11 21.64
C PHE A 295 8.74 6.78 20.46
N PHE A 296 8.11 6.67 19.30
CA PHE A 296 8.77 6.67 18.01
C PHE A 296 7.99 7.57 17.05
N ALA A 297 8.68 8.38 16.27
CA ALA A 297 8.09 9.25 15.28
C ALA A 297 8.94 9.28 14.00
N SER A 298 8.27 9.39 12.85
CA SER A 298 8.94 9.58 11.57
C SER A 298 8.15 10.50 10.66
N ALA A 299 8.87 11.21 9.80
CA ALA A 299 8.30 12.05 8.75
C ALA A 299 9.09 11.85 7.46
N GLU A 300 8.40 11.73 6.33
CA GLU A 300 9.03 11.54 5.03
C GLU A 300 8.24 12.29 3.95
N TRP A 301 8.95 12.93 3.04
CA TRP A 301 8.41 13.64 1.89
C TRP A 301 9.00 13.08 0.61
N ARG A 302 8.15 12.76 -0.36
CA ARG A 302 8.57 12.47 -1.72
C ARG A 302 8.07 13.58 -2.64
N ARG A 303 8.98 14.12 -3.44
CA ARG A 303 8.70 15.16 -4.44
C ARG A 303 9.22 14.66 -5.78
N GLU A 304 8.31 14.32 -6.68
CA GLU A 304 8.64 13.87 -8.02
C GLU A 304 8.11 14.85 -9.07
N ILE A 305 8.94 15.20 -10.03
CA ILE A 305 8.53 15.76 -11.32
C ILE A 305 9.03 14.81 -12.40
N ARG A 306 8.12 14.27 -13.20
CA ARG A 306 8.41 13.34 -14.29
C ARG A 306 7.84 13.86 -15.60
N GLY A 307 8.68 14.02 -16.61
CA GLY A 307 8.25 14.30 -17.96
C GLY A 307 7.64 13.06 -18.60
N SER A 308 6.51 13.22 -19.26
CA SER A 308 5.85 12.18 -20.01
C SER A 308 5.43 12.75 -21.36
N ALA A 309 5.79 12.04 -22.43
CA ALA A 309 5.30 12.32 -23.76
C ALA A 309 4.01 11.53 -23.98
N PHE A 310 3.02 12.20 -24.56
CA PHE A 310 1.74 11.63 -24.91
C PHE A 310 1.52 11.87 -26.39
N SER A 311 0.88 10.91 -27.03
CA SER A 311 0.49 11.05 -28.43
C SER A 311 -0.86 10.39 -28.61
N ASP A 312 -1.72 11.05 -29.36
CA ASP A 312 -3.04 10.55 -29.65
C ASP A 312 -3.58 11.14 -30.96
N ASN A 313 -4.75 10.70 -31.36
CA ASN A 313 -5.45 11.24 -32.50
C ASN A 313 -6.49 12.28 -32.07
N VAL A 314 -6.54 13.40 -32.78
CA VAL A 314 -7.48 14.51 -32.55
C VAL A 314 -8.15 14.94 -33.86
N PRO A 315 -9.40 15.43 -33.82
CA PRO A 315 -10.12 15.86 -35.01
C PRO A 315 -9.47 17.05 -35.68
N SER A 316 -9.22 16.92 -36.99
CA SER A 316 -8.72 18.01 -37.83
C SER A 316 -9.76 19.12 -37.98
N ALA A 317 -9.33 20.30 -38.43
CA ALA A 317 -10.25 21.40 -38.72
C ALA A 317 -11.33 21.00 -39.74
N ARG A 318 -10.99 20.13 -40.70
CA ARG A 318 -11.91 19.62 -41.72
C ARG A 318 -12.94 18.66 -41.15
N GLN A 319 -12.49 17.70 -40.34
CA GLN A 319 -13.36 16.74 -39.67
C GLN A 319 -14.38 17.41 -38.76
N ARG A 320 -13.99 18.48 -38.06
CA ARG A 320 -14.91 19.31 -37.25
C ARG A 320 -15.99 20.04 -38.05
N MET A 321 -15.79 20.21 -39.36
CA MET A 321 -16.76 20.80 -40.29
C MET A 321 -17.57 19.76 -41.07
N GLY A 322 -17.51 18.48 -40.66
CA GLY A 322 -18.23 17.39 -41.31
C GLY A 322 -17.60 16.88 -42.60
N ILE A 323 -16.33 17.24 -42.86
CA ILE A 323 -15.56 16.75 -44.01
C ILE A 323 -14.77 15.52 -43.54
N LEU A 324 -15.13 14.32 -44.00
CA LEU A 324 -14.67 13.04 -43.44
C LEU A 324 -13.68 12.26 -44.31
N ASP A 325 -13.30 12.81 -45.44
CA ASP A 325 -13.20 12.00 -46.65
C ASP A 325 -11.77 11.65 -47.12
N PRO A 326 -11.45 10.36 -47.39
CA PRO A 326 -10.21 9.96 -48.05
C PRO A 326 -10.19 9.94 -49.61
N ALA A 327 -11.31 10.10 -50.36
CA ALA A 327 -11.35 10.44 -51.82
C ALA A 327 -12.79 10.54 -52.45
N CYS A 328 -13.83 10.70 -51.65
CA CYS A 328 -15.27 10.68 -51.92
C CYS A 328 -15.80 9.29 -52.28
N THR A 329 -15.93 8.37 -51.30
CA THR A 329 -16.47 7.03 -51.57
C THR A 329 -18.00 7.03 -51.77
N ALA A 330 -18.41 6.84 -53.03
CA ALA A 330 -19.75 6.58 -53.60
C ALA A 330 -20.77 7.74 -53.61
N THR A 331 -20.83 8.52 -54.71
CA THR A 331 -21.72 9.70 -54.89
C THR A 331 -23.07 9.40 -55.56
N PRO A 332 -24.10 10.19 -55.21
CA PRO A 332 -24.88 10.89 -56.25
C PRO A 332 -25.11 12.40 -55.98
N GLN A 333 -24.19 13.08 -55.27
CA GLN A 333 -24.14 14.55 -55.15
C GLN A 333 -22.69 15.06 -55.29
N PRO A 334 -22.46 16.31 -55.75
CA PRO A 334 -21.13 16.80 -56.12
C PRO A 334 -20.22 16.95 -54.89
N CYS A 335 -19.25 16.05 -54.77
CA CYS A 335 -18.17 16.11 -53.79
C CYS A 335 -16.94 16.75 -54.44
N THR A 336 -16.43 17.83 -53.84
CA THR A 336 -15.16 18.45 -54.27
C THR A 336 -14.04 17.85 -53.44
N VAL A 337 -13.20 17.00 -54.05
CA VAL A 337 -12.02 16.44 -53.39
C VAL A 337 -11.08 17.59 -53.01
N LEU A 338 -10.88 17.80 -51.71
CA LEU A 338 -9.90 18.73 -51.19
C LEU A 338 -8.53 18.03 -51.07
N PRO A 339 -7.40 18.76 -51.23
CA PRO A 339 -6.06 18.19 -51.06
C PRO A 339 -5.91 17.44 -49.74
N VAL A 340 -5.13 16.36 -49.72
CA VAL A 340 -4.85 15.61 -48.49
C VAL A 340 -4.24 16.54 -47.45
N ASP A 341 -4.85 16.63 -46.27
CA ASP A 341 -4.27 17.33 -45.13
C ASP A 341 -3.27 16.39 -44.44
N PRO A 342 -1.97 16.73 -44.37
CA PRO A 342 -0.96 15.87 -43.75
C PRO A 342 -1.18 15.64 -42.24
N PHE A 343 -2.03 16.44 -41.59
CA PHE A 343 -2.41 16.30 -40.18
C PHE A 343 -3.72 15.53 -39.98
N GLU A 344 -4.38 15.11 -41.05
CA GLU A 344 -5.67 14.40 -41.00
C GLU A 344 -5.44 12.90 -41.17
N PHE A 345 -5.96 12.10 -40.23
CA PHE A 345 -6.04 10.65 -40.37
C PHE A 345 -7.39 10.26 -40.97
N ILE A 346 -7.52 9.04 -41.50
CA ILE A 346 -8.77 8.55 -42.08
C ILE A 346 -9.73 8.11 -40.96
N VAL A 347 -10.88 8.77 -40.86
CA VAL A 347 -11.97 8.39 -39.95
C VAL A 347 -12.82 7.27 -40.54
N ASN A 348 -13.35 6.38 -39.70
CA ASN A 348 -14.41 5.46 -40.11
C ASN A 348 -15.73 6.25 -40.20
N GLY A 349 -16.24 6.46 -41.42
CA GLY A 349 -17.57 7.05 -41.64
C GLY A 349 -18.69 6.00 -41.67
N GLY A 350 -18.40 4.70 -41.71
CA GLY A 350 -19.35 3.67 -42.12
C GLY A 350 -19.35 3.44 -43.65
N ALA A 351 -19.83 2.28 -44.09
CA ALA A 351 -19.83 1.92 -45.51
C ALA A 351 -20.70 2.89 -46.33
N GLY A 352 -20.09 3.69 -47.21
CA GLY A 352 -20.78 4.63 -48.09
C GLY A 352 -21.18 5.97 -47.45
N ALA A 353 -20.62 6.31 -46.29
CA ALA A 353 -20.93 7.57 -45.63
C ALA A 353 -20.34 8.79 -46.35
N LEU A 354 -21.15 9.85 -46.42
CA LEU A 354 -20.85 11.12 -47.10
C LEU A 354 -20.34 12.16 -46.10
N ASN A 355 -19.84 13.30 -46.60
CA ASN A 355 -19.61 14.47 -45.77
C ASN A 355 -20.94 14.94 -45.13
N VAL A 356 -20.88 15.34 -43.87
CA VAL A 356 -22.02 15.90 -43.14
C VAL A 356 -22.09 17.41 -43.41
N PRO A 357 -23.18 17.95 -43.99
CA PRO A 357 -23.35 19.39 -44.16
C PRO A 357 -23.25 20.13 -42.81
N ALA A 358 -22.60 21.30 -42.79
CA ALA A 358 -22.36 22.04 -41.55
C ALA A 358 -23.64 22.36 -40.74
N ASN A 359 -24.79 22.50 -41.40
CA ASN A 359 -26.08 22.74 -40.76
C ASN A 359 -26.78 21.47 -40.22
N MET A 360 -26.23 20.29 -40.50
CA MET A 360 -26.68 19.00 -39.98
C MET A 360 -25.79 18.47 -38.85
N ILE A 361 -24.68 19.17 -38.55
CA ILE A 361 -23.82 18.80 -37.42
C ILE A 361 -24.59 19.06 -36.13
N ASP A 362 -24.76 18.02 -35.32
CA ASP A 362 -25.40 18.11 -34.03
C ASP A 362 -24.61 19.08 -33.10
N PRO A 363 -25.29 20.00 -32.41
CA PRO A 363 -24.64 20.96 -31.52
C PRO A 363 -23.82 20.32 -30.40
N ASN A 364 -24.23 19.16 -29.88
CA ASN A 364 -23.49 18.41 -28.87
C ASN A 364 -22.23 17.80 -29.47
N ALA A 365 -22.29 17.25 -30.69
CA ALA A 365 -21.11 16.76 -31.40
C ALA A 365 -20.09 17.89 -31.65
N ALA A 366 -20.55 19.06 -32.11
CA ALA A 366 -19.70 20.23 -32.30
C ALA A 366 -19.06 20.71 -30.98
N ALA A 367 -19.85 20.78 -29.91
CA ALA A 367 -19.36 21.13 -28.58
C ALA A 367 -18.34 20.10 -28.09
N PHE A 368 -18.59 18.81 -28.29
CA PHE A 368 -17.68 17.73 -27.92
C PHE A 368 -16.33 17.88 -28.62
N LEU A 369 -16.33 18.02 -29.94
CA LEU A 369 -15.10 18.12 -30.72
C LEU A 369 -14.29 19.36 -30.38
N ALA A 370 -14.93 20.47 -30.02
CA ALA A 370 -14.25 21.71 -29.60
C ALA A 370 -13.30 21.52 -28.40
N ARG A 371 -13.44 20.43 -27.65
CA ARG A 371 -12.60 20.10 -26.48
C ARG A 371 -11.26 19.48 -26.83
N TYR A 372 -11.14 18.89 -28.02
CA TYR A 372 -9.85 18.42 -28.50
C TYR A 372 -8.97 19.60 -28.92
N PRO A 373 -7.65 19.55 -28.66
CA PRO A 373 -6.72 20.44 -29.31
C PRO A 373 -6.67 20.20 -30.83
N MET A 374 -6.15 21.16 -31.58
CA MET A 374 -5.87 20.94 -33.00
C MET A 374 -4.68 19.99 -33.19
N PRO A 375 -4.63 19.23 -34.29
CA PRO A 375 -3.47 18.42 -34.64
C PRO A 375 -2.18 19.25 -34.67
N ASN A 376 -1.07 18.66 -34.24
CA ASN A 376 0.26 19.32 -34.26
C ASN A 376 1.39 18.42 -34.80
N ALA A 377 1.06 17.19 -35.21
CA ALA A 377 2.00 16.24 -35.81
C ALA A 377 1.39 15.63 -37.09
N PRO A 378 2.20 15.30 -38.11
CA PRO A 378 1.69 14.64 -39.31
C PRO A 378 1.10 13.26 -38.99
N ALA A 379 -0.07 12.94 -39.53
CA ALA A 379 -0.76 11.67 -39.33
C ALA A 379 0.08 10.44 -39.77
N ALA A 380 1.00 10.64 -40.72
CA ALA A 380 1.98 9.62 -41.13
C ALA A 380 2.89 9.13 -39.99
N SER A 381 2.96 9.85 -38.87
CA SER A 381 3.70 9.47 -37.66
C SER A 381 2.94 8.49 -36.76
N GLY A 382 1.73 8.07 -37.16
CA GLY A 382 0.82 7.22 -36.40
C GLY A 382 -0.28 8.02 -35.68
N ASN A 383 0.13 8.99 -34.86
CA ASN A 383 -0.76 9.89 -34.12
C ASN A 383 -0.58 11.34 -34.59
N ASN A 384 -1.68 12.08 -34.80
CA ASN A 384 -1.64 13.46 -35.31
C ASN A 384 -1.55 14.56 -34.22
N TYR A 385 -1.52 14.16 -32.95
CA TYR A 385 -1.25 15.03 -31.82
C TYR A 385 -0.17 14.44 -30.92
N ILE A 386 0.83 15.25 -30.58
CA ILE A 386 1.92 14.88 -29.68
C ILE A 386 2.16 16.04 -28.72
N VAL A 387 2.16 15.75 -27.43
CA VAL A 387 2.44 16.73 -26.38
C VAL A 387 3.36 16.11 -25.32
N SER A 388 4.16 16.94 -24.67
CA SER A 388 4.94 16.52 -23.51
C SER A 388 4.55 17.38 -22.33
N GLY A 389 4.20 16.72 -21.22
CA GLY A 389 3.81 17.36 -19.97
C GLY A 389 4.64 16.86 -18.80
N ASN A 390 4.79 17.69 -17.77
CA ASN A 390 5.33 17.24 -16.49
C ASN A 390 4.19 16.73 -15.61
N LYS A 391 4.33 15.51 -15.11
CA LYS A 391 3.56 14.99 -13.97
C LYS A 391 4.29 15.36 -12.70
N THR A 392 3.58 15.91 -11.73
CA THR A 392 4.12 16.23 -10.40
C THR A 392 3.42 15.38 -9.36
N THR A 393 4.18 14.58 -8.62
CA THR A 393 3.68 13.76 -7.51
C THR A 393 4.29 14.26 -6.21
N ASN A 394 3.42 14.58 -5.25
CA ASN A 394 3.79 15.14 -3.97
C ASN A 394 3.25 14.26 -2.85
N ASP A 395 4.13 13.48 -2.23
CA ASP A 395 3.80 12.64 -1.09
C ASP A 395 4.34 13.24 0.19
N HIS A 396 3.61 13.05 1.28
CA HIS A 396 4.17 13.19 2.61
C HIS A 396 3.49 12.22 3.57
N GLN A 397 4.27 11.68 4.50
CA GLN A 397 3.77 10.81 5.55
C GLN A 397 4.32 11.21 6.91
N TRP A 398 3.53 10.91 7.93
CA TRP A 398 3.89 11.08 9.32
C TRP A 398 3.42 9.84 10.07
N LEU A 399 4.29 9.29 10.91
CA LEU A 399 3.96 8.21 11.82
C LEU A 399 4.34 8.64 13.23
N GLY A 400 3.46 8.36 14.18
CA GLY A 400 3.73 8.45 15.60
C GLY A 400 3.28 7.17 16.29
N ARG A 401 4.12 6.68 17.20
CA ARG A 401 3.85 5.53 18.05
C ARG A 401 4.22 5.89 19.49
N TRP A 402 3.40 5.43 20.43
CA TRP A 402 3.61 5.52 21.87
C TRP A 402 3.41 4.14 22.48
N ASP A 403 4.37 3.72 23.29
CA ASP A 403 4.31 2.47 24.04
C ASP A 403 4.42 2.79 25.54
N HIS A 404 3.51 2.25 26.34
CA HIS A 404 3.46 2.45 27.79
C HIS A 404 3.43 1.12 28.55
N ASN A 405 4.32 0.96 29.51
CA ASN A 405 4.38 -0.18 30.43
C ASN A 405 3.74 0.18 31.77
N PHE A 406 2.61 -0.45 32.10
CA PHE A 406 2.01 -0.40 33.44
C PHE A 406 2.64 -1.48 34.32
N GLY A 407 3.79 -1.15 34.92
CA GLY A 407 4.58 -2.11 35.68
C GLY A 407 5.11 -3.25 34.80
N SER A 408 5.12 -4.47 35.33
CA SER A 408 5.59 -5.66 34.62
C SER A 408 4.49 -6.43 33.87
N ASN A 409 3.22 -6.04 34.05
CA ASN A 409 2.10 -6.92 33.70
C ASN A 409 1.28 -6.42 32.52
N HIS A 410 1.21 -5.12 32.27
CA HIS A 410 0.40 -4.59 31.18
C HIS A 410 1.19 -3.63 30.30
N THR A 411 0.93 -3.69 29.00
CA THR A 411 1.52 -2.82 28.00
C THR A 411 0.44 -2.26 27.10
N LEU A 412 0.52 -0.96 26.79
CA LEU A 412 -0.37 -0.27 25.87
C LEU A 412 0.46 0.32 24.74
N MET A 413 0.11 -0.02 23.51
CA MET A 413 0.65 0.59 22.29
C MET A 413 -0.44 1.41 21.62
N GLY A 414 -0.10 2.62 21.21
CA GLY A 414 -0.91 3.45 20.33
C GLY A 414 -0.07 3.88 19.13
N ARG A 415 -0.57 3.67 17.91
CA ARG A 415 0.07 4.16 16.67
C ARG A 415 -0.92 4.93 15.83
N TYR A 416 -0.45 6.02 15.23
CA TYR A 416 -1.13 6.73 14.15
C TYR A 416 -0.15 6.94 12.99
N ILE A 417 -0.60 6.67 11.77
CA ILE A 417 0.08 7.05 10.55
C ILE A 417 -0.91 7.73 9.61
N GLN A 418 -0.44 8.79 8.96
CA GLN A 418 -1.15 9.42 7.86
C GLN A 418 -0.20 9.60 6.69
N MET A 419 -0.68 9.27 5.51
CA MET A 419 -0.03 9.56 4.25
C MET A 419 -0.97 10.44 3.42
N LYS A 420 -0.41 11.47 2.80
CA LYS A 420 -1.11 12.22 1.74
C LYS A 420 -0.28 12.16 0.47
N GLN A 421 -0.99 12.06 -0.63
CA GLN A 421 -0.44 12.07 -1.97
C GLN A 421 -1.31 13.00 -2.81
N ALA A 422 -0.67 13.76 -3.68
CA ALA A 422 -1.35 14.52 -4.72
C ALA A 422 -0.58 14.33 -6.01
N LEU A 423 -1.30 14.12 -7.10
CA LEU A 423 -0.72 14.05 -8.42
C LEU A 423 -1.39 15.10 -9.32
N ILE A 424 -0.53 15.88 -9.97
CA ILE A 424 -0.89 16.97 -10.87
C ILE A 424 -0.31 16.67 -12.25
N GLY A 425 -1.15 16.68 -13.29
CA GLY A 425 -0.73 16.59 -14.69
C GLY A 425 -1.60 15.70 -15.58
N VAL A 426 -1.20 15.61 -16.84
CA VAL A 426 -1.93 14.95 -17.93
C VAL A 426 -1.83 13.41 -17.84
N ASN A 427 -2.84 12.69 -18.33
CA ASN A 427 -2.95 11.22 -18.37
C ASN A 427 -2.67 10.61 -17.00
N ASN A 428 -3.43 11.08 -16.02
CA ASN A 428 -3.20 10.78 -14.61
C ASN A 428 -4.38 10.01 -14.00
N GLU A 429 -5.05 9.22 -14.82
CA GLU A 429 -6.23 8.52 -14.35
C GLU A 429 -5.86 7.32 -13.49
N VAL A 430 -6.55 7.23 -12.37
CA VAL A 430 -6.42 6.17 -11.37
C VAL A 430 -7.12 4.90 -11.85
N PHE A 431 -8.19 5.05 -12.63
CA PHE A 431 -9.02 3.98 -13.16
C PHE A 431 -9.24 4.25 -14.65
N GLY A 432 -9.12 3.23 -15.51
CA GLY A 432 -9.34 3.37 -16.95
C GLY A 432 -8.23 4.11 -17.73
N PRO A 433 -8.45 4.35 -19.03
CA PRO A 433 -7.48 5.06 -19.87
C PRO A 433 -7.49 6.55 -19.55
N GLY A 434 -6.30 7.11 -19.30
CA GLY A 434 -6.17 8.53 -19.00
C GLY A 434 -6.22 9.43 -20.23
N ASP A 435 -6.70 10.66 -20.01
CA ASP A 435 -6.75 11.74 -20.99
C ASP A 435 -5.33 12.27 -21.36
N ASN A 436 -5.00 12.36 -22.65
CA ASN A 436 -3.70 12.86 -23.17
C ASN A 436 -3.66 14.37 -23.44
N PHE A 437 -4.72 15.11 -23.12
CA PHE A 437 -4.97 16.49 -23.48
C PHE A 437 -4.84 17.41 -22.25
N PRO A 438 -3.92 18.39 -22.26
CA PRO A 438 -3.70 19.27 -21.10
C PRO A 438 -4.89 20.15 -20.71
N ASP A 439 -5.75 20.48 -21.67
CA ASP A 439 -6.84 21.45 -21.51
C ASP A 439 -8.11 20.82 -20.90
N VAL A 440 -8.18 19.48 -20.88
CA VAL A 440 -9.25 18.70 -20.26
C VAL A 440 -8.58 17.57 -19.49
N ASN A 441 -8.32 17.73 -18.20
CA ASN A 441 -7.66 16.69 -17.43
C ASN A 441 -8.13 16.65 -15.97
N THR A 442 -7.77 15.55 -15.32
CA THR A 442 -8.12 15.26 -13.93
C THR A 442 -6.86 15.18 -13.08
N ASP A 443 -6.77 16.07 -12.09
CA ASP A 443 -5.84 15.92 -10.99
C ASP A 443 -6.52 15.16 -9.85
N TRP A 444 -5.72 14.56 -8.96
CA TRP A 444 -6.28 13.88 -7.80
C TRP A 444 -5.42 14.03 -6.56
N SER A 445 -6.09 13.89 -5.42
CA SER A 445 -5.48 13.82 -4.10
C SER A 445 -5.99 12.61 -3.34
N TRP A 446 -5.11 12.01 -2.56
CA TRP A 446 -5.37 10.83 -1.78
C TRP A 446 -4.86 10.98 -0.36
N ILE A 447 -5.65 10.54 0.62
CA ILE A 447 -5.27 10.56 2.03
C ILE A 447 -5.54 9.18 2.64
N GLY A 448 -4.45 8.51 3.01
CA GLY A 448 -4.47 7.27 3.78
C GLY A 448 -4.27 7.54 5.27
N ARG A 449 -5.02 6.85 6.13
CA ARG A 449 -4.86 6.90 7.60
C ARG A 449 -4.95 5.51 8.18
N SER A 450 -4.16 5.27 9.22
CA SER A 450 -4.24 4.06 10.02
C SER A 450 -3.92 4.40 11.47
N ALA A 451 -4.80 3.99 12.38
CA ALA A 451 -4.66 4.12 13.81
C ALA A 451 -4.92 2.76 14.45
N ILE A 452 -4.12 2.41 15.45
CA ILE A 452 -4.32 1.21 16.26
C ILE A 452 -4.02 1.51 17.72
N ILE A 453 -4.84 0.94 18.59
CA ILE A 453 -4.54 0.82 20.02
C ILE A 453 -4.50 -0.68 20.32
N LYS A 454 -3.43 -1.11 20.98
CA LYS A 454 -3.22 -2.49 21.40
C LYS A 454 -2.92 -2.54 22.89
N PHE A 455 -3.63 -3.36 23.65
CA PHE A 455 -3.45 -3.54 25.07
C PHE A 455 -3.18 -5.01 25.39
N THR A 456 -1.99 -5.30 25.90
CA THR A 456 -1.59 -6.63 26.34
C THR A 456 -1.59 -6.68 27.86
N SER A 457 -2.24 -7.70 28.42
CA SER A 457 -2.43 -7.86 29.85
C SER A 457 -2.03 -9.27 30.31
N THR A 458 -0.95 -9.36 31.09
CA THR A 458 -0.55 -10.58 31.80
C THR A 458 -1.35 -10.66 33.09
N LEU A 459 -2.51 -11.31 33.04
CA LEU A 459 -3.44 -11.46 34.17
C LEU A 459 -2.91 -12.43 35.24
N SER A 460 -2.11 -13.41 34.83
CA SER A 460 -1.35 -14.30 35.71
C SER A 460 -0.14 -14.89 34.98
N SER A 461 0.71 -15.67 35.67
CA SER A 461 1.79 -16.42 35.02
C SER A 461 1.33 -17.43 33.97
N ARG A 462 0.02 -17.72 33.91
CA ARG A 462 -0.59 -18.69 32.99
C ARG A 462 -1.61 -18.09 32.04
N LEU A 463 -1.95 -16.81 32.16
CA LEU A 463 -3.04 -16.19 31.42
C LEU A 463 -2.62 -14.81 30.89
N VAL A 464 -2.59 -14.68 29.57
CA VAL A 464 -2.30 -13.43 28.86
C VAL A 464 -3.48 -13.10 27.96
N ASN A 465 -3.94 -11.86 28.01
CA ASN A 465 -4.93 -11.30 27.10
C ASN A 465 -4.24 -10.27 26.18
N ASP A 466 -4.61 -10.26 24.91
CA ASP A 466 -4.11 -9.33 23.90
C ASP A 466 -5.28 -8.76 23.10
N PHE A 467 -5.58 -7.49 23.36
CA PHE A 467 -6.70 -6.78 22.76
C PHE A 467 -6.19 -5.75 21.74
N ASP A 468 -6.82 -5.67 20.58
CA ASP A 468 -6.55 -4.63 19.59
C ASP A 468 -7.83 -4.00 19.02
N PHE A 469 -7.75 -2.68 18.82
CA PHE A 469 -8.74 -1.90 18.08
C PHE A 469 -8.03 -1.06 17.03
N GLY A 470 -8.42 -1.25 15.78
CA GLY A 470 -7.85 -0.56 14.63
C GLY A 470 -8.90 0.23 13.84
N TYR A 471 -8.53 1.42 13.40
CA TYR A 471 -9.25 2.20 12.40
C TYR A 471 -8.33 2.56 11.23
N SER A 472 -8.69 2.21 10.00
CA SER A 472 -7.95 2.61 8.81
C SER A 472 -8.90 3.13 7.74
N ARG A 473 -8.45 4.12 6.97
CA ARG A 473 -9.25 4.68 5.88
C ARG A 473 -8.40 5.17 4.75
N ASN A 474 -9.03 5.30 3.59
CA ASN A 474 -8.55 6.16 2.54
C ASN A 474 -9.62 7.15 2.09
N PHE A 475 -9.18 8.19 1.39
CA PHE A 475 -10.04 9.17 0.74
C PHE A 475 -9.35 9.62 -0.53
N LEU A 476 -9.96 9.33 -1.66
CA LEU A 476 -9.56 9.75 -2.99
C LEU A 476 -10.51 10.86 -3.45
N ASN A 477 -9.94 11.93 -3.99
CA ASN A 477 -10.69 13.04 -4.55
C ASN A 477 -10.08 13.44 -5.89
N HIS A 478 -10.89 13.35 -6.95
CA HIS A 478 -10.60 13.83 -8.29
C HIS A 478 -11.22 15.21 -8.47
N HIS A 479 -10.41 16.15 -8.93
CA HIS A 479 -10.83 17.50 -9.21
C HIS A 479 -10.25 17.95 -10.56
N THR A 480 -10.93 18.90 -11.20
CA THR A 480 -10.50 19.43 -12.50
C THR A 480 -9.04 19.88 -12.38
N GLY A 481 -8.20 19.41 -13.29
CA GLY A 481 -6.77 19.58 -13.13
C GLY A 481 -6.33 21.01 -13.34
N ALA A 482 -5.21 21.38 -12.71
CA ALA A 482 -4.77 22.77 -12.62
C ALA A 482 -4.41 23.40 -13.98
N THR A 483 -4.17 22.59 -15.01
CA THR A 483 -3.90 23.07 -16.38
C THR A 483 -5.13 23.05 -17.28
N SER A 484 -6.26 22.52 -16.81
CA SER A 484 -7.49 22.45 -17.60
C SER A 484 -8.06 23.84 -17.86
N ASP A 485 -8.64 24.05 -19.04
CA ASP A 485 -9.42 25.25 -19.33
C ASP A 485 -10.84 25.10 -18.74
N PRO A 486 -11.27 25.97 -17.80
CA PRO A 486 -12.60 25.88 -17.19
C PRO A 486 -13.78 25.97 -18.19
N ALA A 487 -13.60 26.66 -19.33
CA ALA A 487 -14.63 26.78 -20.35
C ALA A 487 -14.83 25.48 -21.14
N ILE A 488 -13.77 24.68 -21.26
CA ILE A 488 -13.71 23.46 -22.08
C ILE A 488 -13.95 22.21 -21.22
N SER A 489 -13.41 22.19 -20.00
CA SER A 489 -13.54 21.07 -19.05
C SER A 489 -14.92 20.95 -18.41
N GLY A 490 -15.71 22.03 -18.39
CA GLY A 490 -17.10 22.02 -17.94
C GLY A 490 -18.11 21.59 -19.02
N ARG A 491 -19.39 21.49 -18.64
CA ARG A 491 -20.49 21.07 -19.53
C ARG A 491 -20.99 22.15 -20.51
N GLN A 492 -20.26 23.25 -20.70
CA GLN A 492 -20.74 24.33 -21.58
C GLN A 492 -20.96 23.83 -23.01
N GLY A 493 -22.10 24.20 -23.60
CA GLY A 493 -22.49 23.85 -24.97
C GLY A 493 -22.99 22.42 -25.19
N PHE A 494 -23.06 21.56 -24.16
CA PHE A 494 -23.44 20.15 -24.29
C PHE A 494 -24.72 19.83 -23.48
N THR A 495 -25.81 19.50 -24.16
CA THR A 495 -27.15 19.32 -23.59
C THR A 495 -27.58 17.85 -23.65
N TYR A 496 -27.81 17.24 -22.49
CA TYR A 496 -28.34 15.87 -22.38
C TYR A 496 -29.14 15.70 -21.07
N THR A 497 -29.92 14.64 -20.95
CA THR A 497 -30.62 14.34 -19.70
C THR A 497 -29.71 13.51 -18.80
N GLU A 498 -29.32 14.05 -17.66
CA GLU A 498 -28.56 13.30 -16.65
C GLU A 498 -29.50 12.36 -15.90
N LEU A 499 -29.09 11.10 -15.76
CA LEU A 499 -29.80 10.15 -14.91
C LEU A 499 -29.68 10.53 -13.43
N PHE A 500 -28.58 11.20 -13.07
CA PHE A 500 -28.27 11.68 -11.72
C PHE A 500 -27.77 13.15 -11.76
N PRO A 501 -28.67 14.15 -11.74
CA PRO A 501 -28.31 15.57 -11.89
C PRO A 501 -27.45 16.13 -10.75
N GLU A 502 -27.51 15.46 -9.61
CA GLU A 502 -26.84 15.84 -8.36
C GLU A 502 -25.35 15.48 -8.33
N THR A 503 -24.82 14.79 -9.34
CA THR A 503 -23.43 14.29 -9.38
C THR A 503 -22.54 14.88 -10.49
N SER A 504 -23.05 15.68 -11.42
CA SER A 504 -22.45 15.79 -12.76
C SER A 504 -22.11 17.22 -13.20
N GLY A 505 -21.25 17.91 -12.43
CA GLY A 505 -20.49 19.04 -13.00
C GLY A 505 -19.59 18.64 -14.19
N SER A 506 -19.49 17.34 -14.46
CA SER A 506 -18.63 16.66 -15.41
C SER A 506 -19.20 16.65 -16.83
N PHE A 507 -18.33 16.29 -17.77
CA PHE A 507 -18.64 16.10 -19.18
C PHE A 507 -18.53 14.61 -19.52
N PRO A 508 -19.40 14.04 -20.38
CA PRO A 508 -19.37 12.62 -20.66
C PRO A 508 -18.13 12.22 -21.48
N THR A 509 -17.63 11.01 -21.27
CA THR A 509 -16.46 10.51 -22.01
C THR A 509 -16.88 9.94 -23.36
N LEU A 510 -16.03 10.13 -24.37
CA LEU A 510 -16.12 9.35 -25.60
C LEU A 510 -15.29 8.08 -25.42
N MET A 511 -15.92 6.97 -25.01
CA MET A 511 -15.21 5.70 -24.92
C MET A 511 -15.04 5.08 -26.30
N ASN A 512 -13.83 4.60 -26.56
CA ASN A 512 -13.49 3.80 -27.71
C ASN A 512 -14.15 2.42 -27.57
N GLY A 513 -15.01 2.03 -28.51
CA GLY A 513 -15.81 0.81 -28.38
C GLY A 513 -14.93 -0.42 -28.54
N GLY A 514 -14.97 -1.34 -27.57
CA GLY A 514 -14.25 -2.61 -27.68
C GLY A 514 -14.69 -3.40 -28.91
N THR A 515 -13.74 -3.72 -29.79
CA THR A 515 -13.88 -4.62 -30.95
C THR A 515 -15.10 -4.39 -31.84
N GLY A 516 -15.01 -3.39 -32.72
CA GLY A 516 -15.76 -3.37 -33.99
C GLY A 516 -17.00 -2.47 -34.07
N SER A 517 -17.21 -1.55 -33.13
CA SER A 517 -18.28 -0.54 -33.18
C SER A 517 -17.94 0.65 -32.26
N GLY A 518 -17.68 1.85 -32.82
CA GLY A 518 -17.33 3.05 -32.03
C GLY A 518 -16.75 4.21 -32.88
N VAL A 519 -16.64 5.41 -32.30
CA VAL A 519 -15.90 6.56 -32.86
C VAL A 519 -14.40 6.31 -32.63
N ASP A 520 -13.86 5.24 -33.23
CA ASP A 520 -12.65 4.54 -32.79
C ASP A 520 -11.32 5.29 -33.01
N VAL A 521 -11.36 6.57 -33.35
CA VAL A 521 -10.21 7.24 -33.96
C VAL A 521 -9.72 8.48 -33.24
N PHE A 522 -10.34 8.91 -32.14
CA PHE A 522 -9.81 9.98 -31.31
C PHE A 522 -9.35 9.46 -29.95
N GLY A 523 -8.39 10.17 -29.36
CA GLY A 523 -7.97 9.90 -28.00
C GLY A 523 -9.12 10.06 -27.01
N PRO A 524 -9.12 9.31 -25.90
CA PRO A 524 -10.14 9.47 -24.88
C PRO A 524 -10.09 10.88 -24.29
N LEU A 525 -11.22 11.59 -24.33
CA LEU A 525 -11.46 12.79 -23.52
C LEU A 525 -12.20 12.37 -22.27
N ASN A 526 -11.51 12.37 -21.14
CA ASN A 526 -12.04 11.79 -19.91
C ASN A 526 -11.78 12.77 -18.75
N ASN A 527 -12.86 13.40 -18.29
CA ASN A 527 -12.83 14.33 -17.16
C ASN A 527 -13.71 13.78 -16.03
N ARG A 528 -13.09 13.05 -15.09
CA ARG A 528 -13.80 12.32 -14.02
C ARG A 528 -14.20 13.19 -12.83
N THR A 529 -14.38 14.49 -13.04
CA THR A 529 -14.49 15.46 -11.95
C THR A 529 -15.86 16.10 -11.94
N PRO A 530 -16.55 16.17 -10.78
CA PRO A 530 -16.09 15.77 -9.45
C PRO A 530 -16.25 14.25 -9.21
N PHE A 531 -15.27 13.63 -8.54
CA PHE A 531 -15.40 12.26 -8.04
C PHE A 531 -14.66 12.12 -6.72
N GLU A 532 -15.32 11.49 -5.74
CA GLU A 532 -14.72 11.19 -4.45
C GLU A 532 -15.02 9.74 -4.07
N ASN A 533 -14.06 9.07 -3.45
CA ASN A 533 -14.23 7.72 -2.93
C ASN A 533 -13.58 7.65 -1.55
N HIS A 534 -14.24 7.00 -0.60
CA HIS A 534 -13.63 6.67 0.67
C HIS A 534 -14.00 5.28 1.15
N SER A 535 -13.00 4.60 1.72
CA SER A 535 -13.19 3.38 2.46
C SER A 535 -12.84 3.63 3.92
N ASP A 536 -13.71 3.18 4.83
CA ASP A 536 -13.45 3.11 6.26
C ASP A 536 -13.40 1.64 6.71
N ASN A 537 -12.39 1.30 7.50
CA ASN A 537 -12.17 -0.02 8.06
C ASN A 537 -12.07 0.09 9.57
N PHE A 538 -12.86 -0.73 10.25
CA PHE A 538 -12.80 -0.91 11.69
C PHE A 538 -12.45 -2.36 11.97
N GLN A 539 -11.45 -2.57 12.81
CA GLN A 539 -10.99 -3.88 13.25
C GLN A 539 -11.06 -3.92 14.77
N LEU A 540 -11.64 -5.00 15.29
CA LEU A 540 -11.61 -5.34 16.71
C LEU A 540 -11.08 -6.77 16.82
N LYS A 541 -10.15 -7.00 17.73
CA LYS A 541 -9.65 -8.34 18.03
C LYS A 541 -9.37 -8.50 19.51
N ASP A 542 -9.59 -9.70 20.00
CA ASP A 542 -9.28 -10.07 21.38
C ASP A 542 -8.81 -11.52 21.44
N ASP A 543 -7.61 -11.72 21.98
CA ASP A 543 -6.97 -13.02 22.10
C ASP A 543 -6.66 -13.35 23.56
N ILE A 544 -6.76 -14.63 23.89
CA ILE A 544 -6.40 -15.18 25.19
C ILE A 544 -5.45 -16.35 24.98
N SER A 545 -4.32 -16.32 25.67
CA SER A 545 -3.37 -17.43 25.76
C SER A 545 -3.36 -17.99 27.18
N TYR A 546 -3.60 -19.30 27.31
CA TYR A 546 -3.69 -20.01 28.59
C TYR A 546 -2.77 -21.23 28.65
N ILE A 547 -1.98 -21.31 29.72
CA ILE A 547 -1.01 -22.38 29.95
C ILE A 547 -1.53 -23.37 30.98
N PHE A 548 -1.52 -24.66 30.64
CA PHE A 548 -1.92 -25.74 31.56
C PHE A 548 -1.09 -27.01 31.32
N GLY A 549 -0.50 -27.56 32.39
CA GLY A 549 0.35 -28.74 32.29
C GLY A 549 1.52 -28.52 31.32
N ARG A 550 1.56 -29.28 30.23
CA ARG A 550 2.53 -29.14 29.13
C ARG A 550 1.99 -28.36 27.93
N HIS A 551 0.77 -27.82 28.01
CA HIS A 551 0.05 -27.26 26.88
C HIS A 551 -0.08 -25.74 27.00
N ASN A 552 -0.08 -25.08 25.84
CA ASN A 552 -0.39 -23.67 25.68
C ASN A 552 -1.54 -23.57 24.67
N LEU A 553 -2.68 -23.06 25.10
CA LEU A 553 -3.87 -22.88 24.28
C LEU A 553 -4.07 -21.40 23.99
N LYS A 554 -4.19 -21.05 22.71
CA LYS A 554 -4.54 -19.71 22.25
C LYS A 554 -5.92 -19.75 21.60
N VAL A 555 -6.81 -18.87 22.03
CA VAL A 555 -8.16 -18.70 21.47
C VAL A 555 -8.43 -17.20 21.32
N GLY A 556 -9.08 -16.81 20.24
CA GLY A 556 -9.38 -15.40 20.00
C GLY A 556 -10.57 -15.21 19.06
N ALA A 557 -11.08 -13.98 19.05
CA ALA A 557 -12.14 -13.55 18.17
C ALA A 557 -11.78 -12.20 17.54
N GLY A 558 -12.10 -12.05 16.26
CA GLY A 558 -11.90 -10.82 15.52
C GLY A 558 -13.12 -10.47 14.70
N SER A 559 -13.38 -9.17 14.55
CA SER A 559 -14.36 -8.63 13.63
C SER A 559 -13.73 -7.51 12.83
N ARG A 560 -13.98 -7.50 11.52
CA ARG A 560 -13.60 -6.40 10.64
C ARG A 560 -14.84 -5.93 9.90
N TRP A 561 -15.13 -4.65 10.03
CA TRP A 561 -16.18 -3.98 9.27
C TRP A 561 -15.54 -3.02 8.28
N ASN A 562 -15.81 -3.23 6.99
CA ASN A 562 -15.42 -2.33 5.92
C ASN A 562 -16.67 -1.65 5.37
N ARG A 563 -16.58 -0.34 5.14
CA ARG A 563 -17.55 0.41 4.36
C ARG A 563 -16.81 1.19 3.30
N LYS A 564 -17.15 0.90 2.04
CA LYS A 564 -16.77 1.71 0.90
C LYS A 564 -17.96 2.58 0.48
N THR A 565 -17.73 3.88 0.35
CA THR A 565 -18.71 4.83 -0.15
C THR A 565 -18.15 5.46 -1.40
N GLU A 566 -18.90 5.36 -2.48
CA GLU A 566 -18.53 5.80 -3.81
C GLU A 566 -19.79 6.31 -4.52
N PRO A 567 -19.67 7.29 -5.43
CA PRO A 567 -20.78 7.72 -6.27
C PRO A 567 -21.44 6.54 -6.98
N ALA A 568 -22.76 6.57 -7.08
CA ALA A 568 -23.58 5.48 -7.62
C ALA A 568 -23.26 5.10 -9.08
N ASN A 569 -22.52 5.95 -9.80
CA ASN A 569 -22.17 5.71 -11.19
C ASN A 569 -21.09 4.63 -11.37
N GLY A 570 -20.36 4.23 -10.31
CA GLY A 570 -19.34 3.17 -10.34
C GLY A 570 -17.98 3.70 -10.81
N GLY A 571 -16.89 3.27 -10.17
CA GLY A 571 -15.54 3.84 -10.29
C GLY A 571 -14.87 3.87 -11.67
N ASP A 572 -15.48 3.23 -12.67
CA ASP A 572 -15.02 3.25 -14.07
C ASP A 572 -15.89 4.11 -14.99
N ASN A 573 -17.11 4.45 -14.57
CA ASN A 573 -18.07 5.21 -15.36
C ASN A 573 -17.98 6.68 -15.00
N GLU A 574 -17.92 7.48 -16.03
CA GLU A 574 -17.70 8.89 -15.87
C GLU A 574 -18.94 9.51 -15.23
N THR A 575 -18.76 10.48 -14.35
CA THR A 575 -19.87 11.03 -13.56
C THR A 575 -20.99 11.62 -14.42
N ALA A 576 -20.70 11.88 -15.70
CA ALA A 576 -21.59 12.33 -16.76
C ALA A 576 -22.03 11.23 -17.76
N GLY A 577 -21.55 10.00 -17.63
CA GLY A 577 -21.79 8.87 -18.53
C GLY A 577 -20.88 8.85 -19.76
N THR A 578 -21.15 7.92 -20.66
CA THR A 578 -20.35 7.67 -21.87
C THR A 578 -21.16 7.99 -23.13
N VAL A 579 -20.57 8.72 -24.08
CA VAL A 579 -21.09 8.89 -25.43
C VAL A 579 -20.56 7.77 -26.33
N THR A 580 -21.46 7.11 -27.06
CA THR A 580 -21.11 6.08 -28.05
C THR A 580 -21.83 6.37 -29.36
N ALA A 581 -21.14 6.20 -30.48
CA ALA A 581 -21.74 6.20 -31.81
C ALA A 581 -21.08 5.12 -32.67
N SER A 582 -21.80 4.61 -33.67
CA SER A 582 -21.32 3.50 -34.50
C SER A 582 -20.10 3.86 -35.34
N ASN A 583 -19.96 5.14 -35.70
CA ASN A 583 -18.89 5.71 -36.52
C ASN A 583 -18.87 7.25 -36.34
N PHE A 584 -17.89 7.93 -36.93
CA PHE A 584 -17.75 9.38 -36.78
C PHE A 584 -18.83 10.18 -37.53
N HIS A 585 -19.38 9.64 -38.62
CA HIS A 585 -20.49 10.27 -39.34
C HIS A 585 -21.76 10.31 -38.48
N ASP A 586 -22.13 9.19 -37.86
CA ASP A 586 -23.30 9.10 -36.97
C ASP A 586 -23.11 9.97 -35.73
N PHE A 587 -21.89 10.02 -35.19
CA PHE A 587 -21.55 10.93 -34.10
C PHE A 587 -21.83 12.41 -34.44
N LEU A 588 -21.46 12.84 -35.66
CA LEU A 588 -21.71 14.21 -36.10
C LEU A 588 -23.20 14.51 -36.29
N LEU A 589 -24.04 13.50 -36.52
CA LEU A 589 -25.49 13.67 -36.70
C LEU A 589 -26.29 13.60 -35.40
N GLY A 590 -25.68 13.13 -34.29
CA GLY A 590 -26.29 13.07 -32.96
C GLY A 590 -26.79 11.68 -32.58
#